data_AF-A0A377DPS9-F1
#
_entry.id   AF-A0A377DPS9-F1
#
_cell.length_a   1.000
_cell.length_b   1.000
_cell.length_c   1.000
_cell.angle_alpha   90.00
_cell.angle_beta   90.00
_cell.angle_gamma   90.00
#
_symmetry.space_group_name_H-M   'P 1'
#
loop_
_entity.id
_entity.type
_entity.pdbx_description
1 polymer ?
#
loop_
_entity_poly.entity_id
_entity_poly.type
_entity_poly.pdbx_seq_one_letter_code
_entity_poly.pdbx_strand_id
1 'polypeptide(L)'
;MQHLQTAASDFEDLTKPVSEIISNASARVPLLTIEQLAEIYSQADFIESWLKAVRDRVHNELNAGHPVPGFKLVTGKQGNRAWSDEEAARALLKDQFRYKTEEVFDFKLISPTKAEKLIKKASPRRWSKVEALITRADGKPTIVPGVRPTPRTQYQPCK
;
A
#
# COMPACT_ATOMS: atom_id res chain seq x y z
N MET A 1 31.35 9.81 -13.47
CA MET A 1 31.29 10.06 -12.00
C MET A 1 31.20 11.56 -11.75
N GLN A 2 30.07 12.20 -12.13
CA GLN A 2 29.91 13.66 -11.96
C GLN A 2 28.50 14.08 -11.52
N HIS A 3 27.61 13.13 -11.26
CA HIS A 3 26.19 13.40 -10.99
C HIS A 3 25.79 13.18 -9.52
N LEU A 4 26.59 12.45 -8.74
CA LEU A 4 26.46 12.27 -7.28
C LEU A 4 26.56 13.59 -6.51
N GLN A 5 27.20 14.61 -7.11
CA GLN A 5 27.24 15.97 -6.57
C GLN A 5 25.88 16.67 -6.65
N THR A 6 24.97 16.29 -7.55
CA THR A 6 23.70 17.01 -7.72
C THR A 6 22.81 16.90 -6.48
N ALA A 7 22.64 15.68 -5.94
CA ALA A 7 21.85 15.48 -4.73
C ALA A 7 22.56 16.03 -3.49
N ALA A 8 23.89 15.93 -3.43
CA ALA A 8 24.69 16.46 -2.31
C ALA A 8 24.68 18.00 -2.27
N SER A 9 24.67 18.64 -3.44
CA SER A 9 24.59 20.11 -3.56
C SER A 9 23.28 20.67 -3.01
N ASP A 10 22.24 19.85 -2.92
CA ASP A 10 21.00 20.25 -2.29
C ASP A 10 21.12 20.41 -0.77
N PHE A 11 22.19 19.86 -0.16
CA PHE A 11 22.43 19.84 1.29
C PHE A 11 23.76 20.51 1.71
N GLU A 12 24.35 21.37 0.86
CA GLU A 12 25.63 22.04 1.16
C GLU A 12 25.55 23.04 2.32
N ASP A 13 24.40 23.70 2.50
CA ASP A 13 24.19 24.68 3.57
C ASP A 13 23.37 24.09 4.73
N LEU A 14 24.08 23.45 5.66
CA LEU A 14 23.50 22.83 6.86
C LEU A 14 23.14 23.84 7.96
N THR A 15 23.32 25.15 7.72
CA THR A 15 22.97 26.19 8.71
C THR A 15 21.49 26.54 8.68
N LYS A 16 20.80 26.23 7.57
CA LYS A 16 19.37 26.43 7.39
C LYS A 16 18.54 25.29 8.00
N PRO A 17 17.29 25.55 8.38
CA PRO A 17 16.43 24.50 8.89
C PRO A 17 16.19 23.44 7.82
N VAL A 18 16.26 22.16 8.21
CA VAL A 18 16.12 20.99 7.31
C VAL A 18 14.84 21.05 6.47
N SER A 19 13.76 21.61 7.01
CA SER A 19 12.49 21.81 6.30
C SER A 19 12.63 22.70 5.06
N GLU A 20 13.42 23.77 5.14
CA GLU A 20 13.65 24.67 4.01
C GLU A 20 14.53 24.01 2.95
N ILE A 21 15.56 23.27 3.39
CA ILE A 21 16.46 22.52 2.51
C ILE A 21 15.66 21.50 1.69
N ILE A 22 14.83 20.69 2.35
CA ILE A 22 14.00 19.68 1.68
C ILE A 22 12.98 20.32 0.75
N SER A 23 12.37 21.44 1.14
CA SER A 23 11.42 22.17 0.27
C SER A 23 12.11 22.65 -1.02
N ASN A 24 13.31 23.20 -0.91
CA ASN A 24 14.08 23.69 -2.06
C ASN A 24 14.60 22.55 -2.95
N ALA A 25 14.99 21.42 -2.36
CA ALA A 25 15.34 20.21 -3.10
C ALA A 25 14.13 19.66 -3.88
N SER A 26 12.97 19.59 -3.23
CA SER A 26 11.71 19.13 -3.84
C SER A 26 11.27 20.00 -5.01
N ALA A 27 11.43 21.32 -4.90
CA ALA A 27 11.10 22.26 -5.97
C ALA A 27 12.01 22.12 -7.21
N ARG A 28 13.23 21.59 -7.04
CA ARG A 28 14.19 21.37 -8.13
C ARG A 28 14.00 20.04 -8.86
N VAL A 29 13.27 19.09 -8.30
CA VAL A 29 13.01 17.77 -8.91
C VAL A 29 12.53 17.86 -10.37
N PRO A 30 11.62 18.77 -10.76
CA PRO A 30 11.17 18.89 -12.16
C PRO A 30 12.24 19.40 -13.13
N LEU A 31 13.32 20.00 -12.64
CA LEU A 31 14.40 20.57 -13.45
C LEU A 31 15.57 19.59 -13.66
N LEU A 32 15.53 18.42 -13.01
CA LEU A 32 16.58 17.42 -13.08
C LEU A 32 16.54 16.66 -14.41
N THR A 33 17.72 16.24 -14.88
CA THR A 33 17.83 15.37 -16.05
C THR A 33 17.42 13.94 -15.70
N ILE A 34 17.06 13.15 -16.72
CA ILE A 34 16.66 11.74 -16.55
C ILE A 34 17.79 10.92 -15.89
N GLU A 35 19.04 11.21 -16.21
CA GLU A 35 20.21 10.56 -15.62
C GLU A 35 20.34 10.88 -14.12
N GLN A 36 20.19 12.15 -13.74
CA GLN A 36 20.19 12.58 -12.34
C GLN A 36 19.02 11.95 -11.55
N LEU A 37 17.84 11.86 -12.16
CA LEU A 37 16.69 11.20 -11.55
C LEU A 37 16.93 9.72 -11.31
N ALA A 38 17.54 9.00 -12.27
CA ALA A 38 17.85 7.57 -12.11
C ALA A 38 18.84 7.32 -10.96
N GLU A 39 19.85 8.17 -10.82
CA GLU A 39 20.82 8.07 -9.73
C GLU A 39 20.18 8.35 -8.37
N ILE A 40 19.40 9.42 -8.24
CA ILE A 40 18.69 9.74 -6.99
C ILE A 40 17.71 8.61 -6.64
N TYR A 41 16.95 8.14 -7.63
CA TYR A 41 15.99 7.06 -7.45
C TYR A 41 16.65 5.75 -6.99
N SER A 42 17.89 5.46 -7.42
CA SER A 42 18.64 4.29 -6.96
C SER A 42 18.90 4.26 -5.45
N GLN A 43 18.86 5.43 -4.79
CA GLN A 43 19.10 5.59 -3.36
C GLN A 43 17.80 5.67 -2.55
N ALA A 44 16.64 5.77 -3.21
CA ALA A 44 15.35 6.00 -2.56
C ALA A 44 15.03 4.94 -1.50
N ASP A 45 15.21 3.66 -1.84
CA ASP A 45 14.94 2.53 -0.94
C ASP A 45 15.79 2.61 0.36
N PHE A 46 17.04 3.07 0.26
CA PHE A 46 17.91 3.23 1.44
C PHE A 46 17.40 4.34 2.36
N ILE A 47 17.01 5.49 1.80
CA ILE A 47 16.44 6.61 2.56
C ILE A 47 15.13 6.21 3.23
N GLU A 48 14.25 5.52 2.50
CA GLU A 48 12.99 5.01 3.05
C GLU A 48 13.22 4.01 4.19
N SER A 49 14.19 3.11 4.02
CA SER A 49 14.54 2.12 5.05
C SER A 49 15.07 2.78 6.34
N TRP A 50 15.89 3.83 6.20
CA TRP A 50 16.40 4.59 7.32
C TRP A 50 15.28 5.37 8.03
N LEU A 51 14.41 6.04 7.29
CA LEU A 51 13.24 6.73 7.85
C LEU A 51 12.31 5.76 8.58
N LYS A 52 12.13 4.55 8.05
CA LYS A 52 11.38 3.49 8.73
C LYS A 52 12.03 3.09 10.05
N ALA A 53 13.35 2.87 10.08
CA ALA A 53 14.07 2.54 11.30
C ALA A 53 13.96 3.64 12.37
N VAL A 54 14.01 4.92 11.98
CA VAL A 54 13.81 6.05 12.90
C VAL A 54 12.39 6.05 13.48
N ARG A 55 11.37 5.85 12.64
CA ARG A 55 9.97 5.77 13.09
C ARG A 55 9.75 4.60 14.05
N ASP A 56 10.29 3.44 13.71
CA ASP A 56 10.18 2.23 14.54
C ASP A 56 10.86 2.45 15.90
N ARG A 57 12.03 3.10 15.94
CA ARG A 57 12.72 3.45 17.20
C ARG A 57 11.89 4.41 18.06
N VAL A 58 11.36 5.49 17.49
CA VAL A 58 10.49 6.44 18.22
C VAL A 58 9.26 5.73 18.78
N HIS A 59 8.63 4.89 17.96
CA HIS A 59 7.48 4.11 18.40
C HIS A 59 7.83 3.14 19.54
N ASN A 60 8.99 2.48 19.48
CA ASN A 60 9.44 1.58 20.53
C ASN A 60 9.74 2.31 21.86
N GLU A 61 10.40 3.47 21.81
CA GLU A 61 10.67 4.29 23.00
C GLU A 61 9.37 4.76 23.67
N LEU A 62 8.42 5.25 22.85
CA LEU A 62 7.12 5.68 23.33
C LEU A 62 6.30 4.51 23.91
N ASN A 63 6.38 3.31 23.33
CA ASN A 63 5.76 2.10 23.89
C ASN A 63 6.43 1.63 25.18
N ALA A 64 7.73 1.84 25.33
CA ALA A 64 8.49 1.55 26.56
C ALA A 64 8.21 2.57 27.68
N GLY A 65 7.45 3.62 27.40
CA GLY A 65 7.13 4.68 28.36
C GLY A 65 8.19 5.78 28.45
N HIS A 66 9.21 5.78 27.58
CA HIS A 66 10.18 6.86 27.51
C HIS A 66 9.60 8.04 26.70
N PRO A 67 9.60 9.27 27.25
CA PRO A 67 9.07 10.42 26.53
C PRO A 67 9.98 10.80 25.37
N VAL A 68 9.39 11.01 24.19
CA VAL A 68 10.09 11.58 23.04
C VAL A 68 9.61 13.03 22.86
N PRO A 69 10.49 14.04 22.94
CA PRO A 69 10.08 15.44 22.83
C PRO A 69 9.28 15.71 21.54
N GLY A 70 8.11 16.34 21.67
CA GLY A 70 7.24 16.67 20.54
C GLY A 70 6.34 15.54 20.02
N PHE A 71 6.49 14.31 20.54
CA PHE A 71 5.69 13.15 20.12
C PHE A 71 5.06 12.46 21.32
N LYS A 72 3.81 12.00 21.15
CA LYS A 72 3.12 11.21 22.17
C LYS A 72 2.53 9.95 21.54
N LEU A 73 2.55 8.86 22.29
CA LEU A 73 1.78 7.68 21.92
C LEU A 73 0.30 7.96 22.19
N VAL A 74 -0.52 7.88 21.15
CA VAL A 74 -1.97 7.91 21.29
C VAL A 74 -2.47 6.53 20.92
N THR A 75 -3.29 5.92 21.78
CA THR A 75 -3.98 4.68 21.42
C THR A 75 -4.74 4.91 20.12
N GLY A 76 -4.43 4.09 19.11
CA GLY A 76 -5.14 4.12 17.84
C GLY A 76 -6.65 3.92 18.03
N LYS A 77 -7.43 4.15 16.97
CA LYS A 77 -8.85 3.81 16.98
C LYS A 77 -8.99 2.34 17.37
N GLN A 78 -9.99 2.04 18.21
CA GLN A 78 -10.34 0.65 18.52
C GLN A 78 -10.50 -0.12 17.21
N GLY A 79 -9.99 -1.36 17.19
CA GLY A 79 -10.15 -2.24 16.04
C GLY A 79 -11.61 -2.47 15.69
N ASN A 80 -11.87 -3.04 14.51
CA ASN A 80 -13.24 -3.40 14.13
C ASN A 80 -13.85 -4.30 15.21
N ARG A 81 -15.08 -3.97 15.61
CA ARG A 81 -15.86 -4.84 16.49
C ARG A 81 -16.02 -6.19 15.81
N ALA A 82 -15.65 -7.26 16.51
CA ALA A 82 -15.82 -8.64 16.10
C ALA A 82 -16.60 -9.38 17.18
N TRP A 83 -17.39 -10.37 16.78
CA TRP A 83 -17.99 -11.29 17.73
C TRP A 83 -16.88 -12.11 18.40
N SER A 84 -16.95 -12.26 19.72
CA SER A 84 -16.03 -13.14 20.45
C SER A 84 -16.27 -14.62 20.12
N ASP A 85 -17.52 -14.97 19.82
CA ASP A 85 -17.96 -16.28 19.36
C ASP A 85 -19.10 -16.07 18.34
N GLU A 86 -18.84 -16.40 17.08
CA GLU A 86 -19.80 -16.25 15.99
C GLU A 86 -21.00 -17.21 16.12
N GLU A 87 -20.81 -18.40 16.71
CA GLU A 87 -21.89 -19.38 16.89
C GLU A 87 -22.81 -18.95 18.01
N ALA A 88 -22.25 -18.47 19.13
CA ALA A 88 -23.05 -17.91 20.22
C ALA A 88 -23.80 -16.65 19.78
N ALA A 89 -23.16 -15.77 19.01
CA ALA A 89 -23.81 -14.59 18.45
C ALA A 89 -24.93 -14.98 17.48
N ARG A 90 -24.71 -15.96 16.60
CA ARG A 90 -25.73 -16.50 15.70
C ARG A 90 -26.91 -17.07 16.48
N ALA A 91 -26.67 -17.95 17.46
CA ALA A 91 -27.73 -18.59 18.25
C ALA A 91 -28.55 -17.54 19.02
N LEU A 92 -27.89 -16.52 19.58
CA LEU A 92 -28.58 -15.43 20.27
C LEU A 92 -29.44 -14.59 19.30
N LEU A 93 -28.89 -14.19 18.16
CA LEU A 93 -29.62 -13.39 17.17
C LEU A 93 -30.76 -14.18 16.49
N LYS A 94 -30.58 -15.49 16.28
CA LYS A 94 -31.55 -16.36 15.61
C LYS A 94 -32.57 -17.00 16.53
N ASP A 95 -32.11 -17.63 17.59
CA ASP A 95 -32.94 -18.50 18.41
C ASP A 95 -33.63 -17.69 19.52
N GLN A 96 -32.94 -16.70 20.09
CA GLN A 96 -33.48 -15.85 21.15
C GLN A 96 -34.19 -14.60 20.59
N PHE A 97 -33.54 -13.85 19.70
CA PHE A 97 -34.11 -12.60 19.16
C PHE A 97 -34.98 -12.78 17.93
N ARG A 98 -34.97 -13.99 17.33
CA ARG A 98 -35.83 -14.36 16.19
C ARG A 98 -35.66 -13.45 14.96
N TYR A 99 -34.46 -12.90 14.76
CA TYR A 99 -34.15 -12.11 13.56
C TYR A 99 -34.09 -12.98 12.29
N LYS A 100 -34.42 -12.37 11.14
CA LYS A 100 -34.39 -13.06 9.84
C LYS A 100 -32.96 -13.32 9.40
N THR A 101 -32.75 -14.30 8.51
CA THR A 101 -31.38 -14.72 8.12
C THR A 101 -30.66 -13.61 7.38
N GLU A 102 -31.41 -12.82 6.63
CA GLU A 102 -30.95 -11.65 5.89
C GLU A 102 -30.54 -10.48 6.81
N GLU A 103 -31.03 -10.45 8.06
CA GLU A 103 -30.66 -9.43 9.05
C GLU A 103 -29.44 -9.84 9.89
N VAL A 104 -29.17 -11.15 9.97
CA VAL A 104 -28.04 -11.71 10.72
C VAL A 104 -26.80 -11.90 9.85
N PHE A 105 -26.99 -12.17 8.55
CA PHE A 105 -25.90 -12.44 7.62
C PHE A 105 -25.92 -11.49 6.43
N ASP A 106 -24.80 -10.82 6.20
CA ASP A 106 -24.54 -10.09 4.96
C ASP A 106 -24.08 -11.05 3.86
N PHE A 107 -25.00 -11.45 2.98
CA PHE A 107 -24.66 -12.26 1.81
C PHE A 107 -23.98 -11.41 0.73
N LYS A 108 -22.70 -11.67 0.47
CA LYS A 108 -21.94 -11.04 -0.63
C LYS A 108 -21.86 -11.97 -1.84
N LEU A 109 -21.92 -11.37 -3.04
CA LEU A 109 -21.67 -12.10 -4.29
C LEU A 109 -20.30 -12.78 -4.23
N ILE A 110 -20.27 -14.06 -4.60
CA ILE A 110 -19.03 -14.84 -4.60
C ILE A 110 -17.98 -14.21 -5.53
N SER A 111 -16.72 -14.28 -5.14
CA SER A 111 -15.63 -13.80 -5.99
C SER A 111 -15.57 -14.63 -7.29
N PRO A 112 -15.05 -14.05 -8.40
CA PRO A 112 -14.85 -14.79 -9.65
C PRO A 112 -14.05 -16.08 -9.47
N THR A 113 -13.06 -16.11 -8.56
CA THR A 113 -12.26 -17.29 -8.24
C THR A 113 -13.05 -18.39 -7.52
N LYS A 114 -13.97 -18.01 -6.63
CA LYS A 114 -14.85 -18.98 -5.94
C LYS A 114 -15.92 -19.49 -6.91
N ALA A 115 -16.44 -18.63 -7.78
CA ALA A 115 -17.34 -18.99 -8.87
C ALA A 115 -16.67 -19.98 -9.85
N GLU A 116 -15.40 -19.77 -10.21
CA GLU A 116 -14.65 -20.70 -11.05
C GLU A 116 -14.60 -22.10 -10.44
N LYS A 117 -14.19 -22.19 -9.17
CA LYS A 117 -14.06 -23.48 -8.48
C LYS A 117 -15.38 -24.26 -8.39
N LEU A 118 -16.50 -23.54 -8.21
CA LEU A 118 -17.83 -24.15 -8.09
C LEU A 118 -18.42 -24.50 -9.46
N ILE A 119 -18.41 -23.57 -10.41
CA ILE A 119 -19.13 -23.68 -11.68
C ILE A 119 -18.33 -24.49 -12.70
N LYS A 120 -17.00 -24.34 -12.75
CA LYS A 120 -16.14 -25.08 -13.69
C LYS A 120 -16.19 -26.58 -13.42
N LYS A 121 -16.27 -27.00 -12.15
CA LYS A 121 -16.43 -28.40 -11.75
C LYS A 121 -17.83 -28.95 -12.06
N ALA A 122 -18.87 -28.15 -11.88
CA ALA A 122 -20.26 -28.59 -12.06
C ALA A 122 -20.75 -28.52 -13.52
N SER A 123 -20.32 -27.51 -14.28
CA SER A 123 -20.78 -27.28 -15.66
C SER A 123 -19.85 -26.33 -16.43
N PRO A 124 -18.86 -26.84 -17.18
CA PRO A 124 -17.96 -26.05 -18.00
C PRO A 124 -18.66 -25.12 -19.01
N ARG A 125 -19.83 -25.54 -19.52
CA ARG A 125 -20.64 -24.75 -20.47
C ARG A 125 -21.26 -23.49 -19.84
N ARG A 126 -21.49 -23.49 -18.53
CA ARG A 126 -22.00 -22.31 -17.80
C ARG A 126 -20.86 -21.36 -17.42
N TRP A 127 -19.65 -21.90 -17.22
CA TRP A 127 -18.47 -21.12 -16.91
C TRP A 127 -18.13 -20.11 -18.02
N SER A 128 -18.21 -20.51 -19.29
CA SER A 128 -17.89 -19.60 -20.42
C SER A 128 -18.73 -18.31 -20.43
N LYS A 129 -19.99 -18.36 -19.98
CA LYS A 129 -20.84 -17.17 -19.84
C LYS A 129 -20.42 -16.28 -18.68
N VAL A 130 -19.94 -16.87 -17.58
CA VAL A 130 -19.49 -16.14 -16.38
C VAL A 130 -18.10 -15.55 -16.61
N GLU A 131 -17.22 -16.28 -17.28
CA GLU A 131 -15.88 -15.85 -17.67
C GLU A 131 -15.93 -14.61 -18.57
N ALA A 132 -16.92 -14.53 -19.47
CA ALA A 132 -17.15 -13.35 -20.29
C ALA A 132 -17.51 -12.08 -19.49
N LEU A 133 -17.96 -12.21 -18.24
CA LEU A 133 -18.26 -11.08 -17.33
C LEU A 133 -17.06 -10.68 -16.46
N ILE A 134 -15.98 -11.45 -16.46
CA ILE A 134 -14.78 -11.13 -15.68
C ILE A 134 -13.97 -10.08 -16.43
N THR A 135 -13.95 -8.87 -15.90
CA THR A 135 -13.01 -7.84 -16.34
C THR A 135 -11.79 -7.85 -15.43
N ARG A 136 -10.60 -7.82 -16.04
CA ARG A 136 -9.34 -7.65 -15.32
C ARG A 136 -8.74 -6.32 -15.73
N ALA A 137 -8.55 -5.44 -14.76
CA ALA A 137 -7.77 -4.23 -15.00
C ALA A 137 -6.31 -4.62 -15.28
N ASP A 138 -5.67 -3.91 -16.22
CA ASP A 138 -4.26 -4.10 -16.50
C ASP A 138 -3.41 -3.85 -15.24
N GLY A 139 -2.33 -4.62 -15.11
CA GLY A 139 -1.40 -4.49 -13.99
C GLY A 139 -0.85 -3.08 -13.91
N LYS A 140 -0.86 -2.48 -12.72
CA LYS A 140 -0.27 -1.15 -12.52
C LYS A 140 1.20 -1.18 -12.93
N PRO A 141 1.68 -0.20 -13.74
CA PRO A 141 3.08 -0.13 -14.11
C PRO A 141 3.91 -0.02 -12.83
N THR A 142 4.88 -0.92 -12.69
CA THR A 142 5.80 -0.97 -11.55
C THR A 142 7.20 -0.70 -12.07
N ILE A 143 7.94 0.17 -11.39
CA ILE A 143 9.32 0.47 -11.75
C ILE A 143 10.19 -0.72 -11.34
N VAL A 144 10.88 -1.31 -12.31
CA VAL A 144 11.80 -2.43 -12.11
C VAL A 144 13.17 -2.07 -12.65
N PRO A 145 14.27 -2.46 -11.97
CA PRO A 145 15.61 -2.31 -12.53
C PRO A 145 15.71 -3.01 -13.90
N GLY A 146 16.24 -2.32 -14.90
CA GLY A 146 16.25 -2.76 -16.31
C GLY A 146 17.02 -4.05 -16.61
N VAL A 147 17.68 -4.66 -15.61
CA VAL A 147 18.45 -5.91 -15.74
C VAL A 147 17.55 -7.15 -15.60
N ARG A 148 16.30 -7.02 -15.14
CA ARG A 148 15.35 -8.14 -15.08
C ARG A 148 14.58 -8.29 -16.40
N PRO A 149 14.50 -9.50 -16.99
CA PRO A 149 13.64 -9.73 -18.15
C PRO A 149 12.19 -9.53 -17.72
N THR A 150 11.57 -8.43 -18.15
CA THR A 150 10.14 -8.18 -18.00
C THR A 150 9.47 -8.05 -19.36
N PRO A 151 8.23 -8.54 -19.54
CA PRO A 151 7.47 -8.27 -20.75
C PRO A 151 7.31 -6.75 -20.92
N ARG A 152 7.77 -6.24 -22.06
CA ARG A 152 7.89 -4.81 -22.35
C ARG A 152 6.49 -4.19 -22.51
N THR A 153 6.01 -3.45 -21.51
CA THR A 153 4.82 -2.61 -21.67
C THR A 153 5.20 -1.40 -22.52
N GLN A 154 4.63 -1.27 -23.71
CA GLN A 154 4.85 -0.10 -24.57
C GLN A 154 4.10 1.08 -23.95
N TYR A 155 4.83 2.15 -23.57
CA TYR A 155 4.23 3.41 -23.17
C TYR A 155 3.62 4.07 -24.42
N GLN A 156 2.30 4.28 -24.42
CA GLN A 156 1.65 5.19 -25.36
C GLN A 156 1.58 6.58 -24.73
N PRO A 157 2.23 7.61 -25.30
CA PRO A 157 2.01 8.98 -24.86
C PRO A 157 0.56 9.38 -25.19
N CYS A 158 -0.17 9.88 -24.20
CA CYS A 158 -1.46 10.53 -24.42
C CYS A 158 -1.24 11.72 -25.37
N LYS A 159 -2.02 11.76 -26.47
CA LYS A 159 -2.11 12.91 -27.37
C LYS A 159 -2.84 14.05 -26.72
#